data_AF-A0A7K3W201-F1
#
_entry.id   AF-A0A7K3W201-F1
#
_cell.length_a   1.000
_cell.length_b   1.000
_cell.length_c   1.000
_cell.angle_alpha   90.00
_cell.angle_beta   90.00
_cell.angle_gamma   90.00
#
_symmetry.space_group_name_H-M   'P 1'
#
loop_
_entity.id
_entity.type
_entity.pdbx_description
1 polymer ?
#
loop_
_entity_poly.entity_id
_entity_poly.type
_entity_poly.pdbx_seq_one_letter_code
_entity_poly.pdbx_strand_id
1 'polypeptide(L)'
;MTAHKHLKAAVRARMARTGERYTTARRNLSPADAGDHPVTGGGRHHDSGLLTNALRAAGVTAAHDGRPLAEPVVAGLAGGIGFMYFSFDYADALPTMTIVPRIHPRPFLAGALERAGVAHRVLQTGSAAKAARDLDAALDAGRTAICTVDRAGLGYQVWADSLEGAEPHEVGVLGRRDGVVLLDDECLAPTPVDAAAFAAARAAHRASRHRMLVVEPPAAPVDVVPGIRAALAVTVHDLTGDVMPNAFAGAFGLRGLAKWADAVADRRGRSGWARRFASGPSFGTAMRRLHDCLTTDLSSPGAMRPLYADFLDTAAGLLDEPALAEAAARYAAAGQLWAGIAEEAVSGPLAPYRALVERRLELLLDQGSAATDQLRQLAAEARRLTDGLELAEADRLAQLDRLAAQAAEVLAVEREACTTLQGVVGR
;
A
#
# COMPACT_ATOMS: atom_id res chain seq x y z
N MET A 1 9.80 23.76 13.02
CA MET A 1 10.76 22.89 13.74
C MET A 1 10.07 22.03 14.83
N THR A 2 8.74 21.95 14.87
CA THR A 2 7.97 21.45 16.01
C THR A 2 7.23 20.14 15.69
N ALA A 3 6.52 19.99 14.56
CA ALA A 3 5.77 18.77 14.23
C ALA A 3 6.65 17.51 14.02
N HIS A 4 7.78 17.63 13.31
CA HIS A 4 8.73 16.52 13.06
C HIS A 4 9.30 15.91 14.33
N LYS A 5 9.60 16.75 15.32
CA LYS A 5 10.17 16.32 16.61
C LYS A 5 9.12 15.60 17.46
N HIS A 6 7.85 16.03 17.38
CA HIS A 6 6.74 15.41 18.09
C HIS A 6 6.40 14.02 17.56
N LEU A 7 6.30 13.83 16.24
CA LEU A 7 6.03 12.49 15.70
C LEU A 7 7.17 11.53 16.03
N LYS A 8 8.43 11.91 15.80
CA LYS A 8 9.59 11.04 16.12
C LYS A 8 9.67 10.69 17.61
N ALA A 9 9.36 11.65 18.49
CA ALA A 9 9.26 11.41 19.92
C ALA A 9 8.09 10.46 20.25
N ALA A 10 6.93 10.63 19.62
CA ALA A 10 5.77 9.76 19.79
C ALA A 10 6.04 8.33 19.30
N VAL A 11 6.72 8.15 18.16
CA VAL A 11 7.14 6.84 17.64
C VAL A 11 8.03 6.16 18.68
N ARG A 12 9.08 6.84 19.14
CA ARG A 12 10.02 6.30 20.13
C ARG A 12 9.34 6.00 21.48
N ALA A 13 8.45 6.87 21.92
CA ALA A 13 7.69 6.68 23.16
C ALA A 13 6.71 5.49 23.07
N ARG A 14 6.14 5.24 21.89
CA ARG A 14 5.32 4.06 21.63
C ARG A 14 6.17 2.80 21.59
N MET A 15 7.26 2.78 20.81
CA MET A 15 8.22 1.66 20.79
C MET A 15 8.66 1.25 22.20
N ALA A 16 9.02 2.22 23.04
CA ALA A 16 9.43 1.98 24.42
C ALA A 16 8.32 1.40 25.31
N ARG A 17 7.06 1.70 25.02
CA ARG A 17 5.89 1.27 25.81
C ARG A 17 5.35 -0.09 25.38
N THR A 18 5.36 -0.36 24.07
CA THR A 18 4.68 -1.53 23.48
C THR A 18 5.67 -2.62 23.07
N GLY A 19 6.97 -2.33 23.03
CA GLY A 19 7.98 -3.21 22.42
C GLY A 19 7.85 -3.30 20.89
N GLU A 20 6.94 -2.52 20.29
CA GLU A 20 6.78 -2.46 18.84
C GLU A 20 8.05 -1.89 18.20
N ARG A 21 8.36 -2.39 17.00
CA ARG A 21 9.43 -1.86 16.16
C ARG A 21 9.04 -0.51 15.56
N TYR A 22 10.02 0.24 15.07
CA TYR A 22 9.83 1.63 14.62
C TYR A 22 8.70 1.79 13.59
N THR A 23 8.63 0.90 12.61
CA THR A 23 7.63 0.93 11.53
C THR A 23 6.21 0.66 12.03
N THR A 24 6.04 -0.34 12.89
CA THR A 24 4.77 -0.65 13.58
C THR A 24 4.34 0.48 14.50
N ALA A 25 5.27 0.99 15.32
CA ALA A 25 5.00 2.09 16.23
C ALA A 25 4.64 3.37 15.48
N ARG A 26 5.32 3.68 14.37
CA ARG A 26 5.01 4.85 13.53
C ARG A 26 3.66 4.77 12.88
N ARG A 27 3.32 3.63 12.28
CA ARG A 27 2.06 3.48 11.55
C ARG A 27 0.86 3.41 12.50
N ASN A 28 1.04 2.97 13.75
CA ASN A 28 -0.02 2.99 14.76
C ASN A 28 -0.17 4.34 15.50
N LEU A 29 0.48 5.41 15.02
CA LEU A 29 0.26 6.77 15.50
C LEU A 29 -0.66 7.53 14.53
N SER A 30 -1.69 8.16 15.08
CA SER A 30 -2.59 9.00 14.30
C SER A 30 -1.91 10.33 13.95
N PRO A 31 -2.06 10.86 12.71
CA PRO A 31 -1.57 12.20 12.33
C PRO A 31 -2.22 13.38 13.09
N ALA A 32 -3.17 13.10 14.00
CA ALA A 32 -3.99 14.09 14.70
C ALA A 32 -3.23 15.14 15.53
N ASP A 33 -1.91 14.95 15.75
CA ASP A 33 -1.09 15.85 16.56
C ASP A 33 -0.26 16.87 15.74
N ALA A 34 -0.50 17.00 14.42
CA ALA A 34 0.39 17.73 13.50
C ALA A 34 -0.06 19.15 13.04
N GLY A 35 -0.95 19.87 13.74
CA GLY A 35 -1.19 21.31 13.53
C GLY A 35 -1.57 21.78 12.09
N ASP A 36 -1.51 23.11 11.86
CA ASP A 36 -2.05 23.83 10.67
C ASP A 36 -1.15 23.86 9.41
N HIS A 37 -0.12 23.02 9.31
CA HIS A 37 0.72 22.94 8.10
C HIS A 37 0.25 21.85 7.14
N PRO A 38 0.50 21.96 5.82
CA PRO A 38 0.19 20.90 4.88
C PRO A 38 0.89 19.61 5.32
N VAL A 39 0.09 18.66 5.82
CA VAL A 39 0.58 17.38 6.32
C VAL A 39 1.13 16.61 5.13
N THR A 40 2.42 16.27 5.19
CA THR A 40 3.09 15.38 4.23
C THR A 40 3.47 14.09 4.93
N GLY A 41 3.46 12.98 4.20
CA GLY A 41 3.72 11.66 4.74
C GLY A 41 2.78 11.29 5.89
N GLY A 42 3.29 10.49 6.83
CA GLY A 42 2.60 10.15 8.08
C GLY A 42 1.47 9.13 8.01
N GLY A 43 1.05 8.69 6.80
CA GLY A 43 0.04 7.65 6.63
C GLY A 43 0.54 6.21 6.90
N ARG A 44 -0.40 5.30 7.13
CA ARG A 44 -0.18 3.85 7.33
C ARG A 44 0.06 3.11 6.02
N HIS A 45 -0.65 3.54 4.99
CA HIS A 45 -0.59 3.02 3.63
C HIS A 45 -0.40 4.19 2.67
N HIS A 46 0.52 4.02 1.71
CA HIS A 46 0.98 5.10 0.81
C HIS A 46 -0.19 5.85 0.14
N ASP A 47 -1.02 5.14 -0.64
CA ASP A 47 -2.06 5.78 -1.44
C ASP A 47 -3.18 6.41 -0.60
N SER A 48 -3.57 5.78 0.52
CA SER A 48 -4.62 6.34 1.40
C SER A 48 -4.10 7.51 2.22
N GLY A 49 -2.87 7.44 2.70
CA GLY A 49 -2.20 8.55 3.39
C GLY A 49 -2.06 9.75 2.46
N LEU A 50 -1.53 9.53 1.26
CA LEU A 50 -1.39 10.56 0.23
C LEU A 50 -2.73 11.22 -0.12
N LEU A 51 -3.78 10.41 -0.36
CA LEU A 51 -5.10 10.95 -0.67
C LEU A 51 -5.71 11.69 0.53
N THR A 52 -5.50 11.20 1.76
CA THR A 52 -5.95 11.88 2.99
C THR A 52 -5.32 13.27 3.12
N ASN A 53 -4.03 13.39 2.82
CA ASN A 53 -3.33 14.67 2.84
C ASN A 53 -3.88 15.61 1.76
N ALA A 54 -4.09 15.12 0.54
CA ALA A 54 -4.68 15.91 -0.55
C ALA A 54 -6.11 16.38 -0.25
N LEU A 55 -6.95 15.51 0.34
CA LEU A 55 -8.31 15.85 0.78
C LEU A 55 -8.31 16.93 1.87
N ARG A 56 -7.41 16.79 2.86
CA ARG A 56 -7.25 17.78 3.93
C ARG A 56 -6.79 19.14 3.36
N ALA A 57 -5.81 19.13 2.46
CA ALA A 57 -5.33 20.34 1.80
C ALA A 57 -6.42 21.02 0.96
N ALA A 58 -7.33 20.25 0.36
CA ALA A 58 -8.49 20.77 -0.36
C ALA A 58 -9.65 21.24 0.55
N GLY A 59 -9.54 21.06 1.88
CA GLY A 59 -10.58 21.47 2.83
C GLY A 59 -11.77 20.49 2.92
N VAL A 60 -11.61 19.24 2.48
CA VAL A 60 -12.68 18.23 2.58
C VAL A 60 -12.89 17.80 4.04
N THR A 61 -14.12 17.92 4.49
CA THR A 61 -14.57 17.54 5.85
C THR A 61 -15.83 16.67 5.78
N ALA A 62 -16.05 15.83 6.78
CA ALA A 62 -17.24 14.99 6.84
C ALA A 62 -18.45 15.76 7.40
N ALA A 63 -19.63 15.49 6.86
CA ALA A 63 -20.87 16.16 7.28
C ALA A 63 -21.32 15.81 8.71
N HIS A 64 -20.95 14.62 9.21
CA HIS A 64 -21.42 14.14 10.51
C HIS A 64 -20.70 14.76 11.71
N ASP A 65 -19.45 15.23 11.55
CA ASP A 65 -18.63 15.79 12.63
C ASP A 65 -17.84 17.06 12.26
N GLY A 66 -17.87 17.47 10.99
CA GLY A 66 -17.14 18.64 10.48
C GLY A 66 -15.62 18.46 10.43
N ARG A 67 -15.09 17.25 10.65
CA ARG A 67 -13.63 16.99 10.70
C ARG A 67 -13.10 16.52 9.35
N PRO A 68 -11.79 16.69 9.08
CA PRO A 68 -11.15 16.07 7.92
C PRO A 68 -11.34 14.55 7.91
N LEU A 69 -11.50 13.96 6.73
CA LEU A 69 -11.63 12.51 6.61
C LEU A 69 -10.38 11.80 7.17
N ALA A 70 -10.59 10.80 8.03
CA ALA A 70 -9.51 9.99 8.58
C ALA A 70 -9.02 8.96 7.55
N GLU A 71 -7.74 8.58 7.62
CA GLU A 71 -7.13 7.63 6.67
C GLU A 71 -7.88 6.29 6.56
N PRO A 72 -8.34 5.64 7.66
CA PRO A 72 -9.13 4.41 7.53
C PRO A 72 -10.39 4.60 6.70
N VAL A 73 -11.10 5.71 6.88
CA VAL A 73 -12.30 6.04 6.08
C VAL A 73 -11.96 6.21 4.61
N VAL A 74 -10.87 6.92 4.29
CA VAL A 74 -10.41 7.09 2.90
C VAL A 74 -10.01 5.74 2.28
N ALA A 75 -9.29 4.89 3.01
CA ALA A 75 -8.88 3.56 2.55
C ALA A 75 -10.08 2.62 2.35
N GLY A 76 -11.06 2.64 3.26
CA GLY A 76 -12.30 1.90 3.12
C GLY A 76 -13.12 2.37 1.92
N LEU A 77 -13.30 3.68 1.78
CA LEU A 77 -13.94 4.29 0.61
C LEU A 77 -13.21 3.94 -0.70
N ALA A 78 -11.90 3.70 -0.70
CA ALA A 78 -11.18 3.22 -1.89
C ALA A 78 -11.60 1.80 -2.34
N GLY A 79 -12.32 1.05 -1.50
CA GLY A 79 -12.68 -0.36 -1.68
C GLY A 79 -11.98 -1.27 -0.68
N GLY A 80 -11.07 -0.73 0.15
CA GLY A 80 -10.45 -1.44 1.26
C GLY A 80 -9.57 -2.60 0.85
N ILE A 81 -9.75 -3.72 1.57
CA ILE A 81 -9.02 -4.97 1.34
C ILE A 81 -9.44 -5.66 0.05
N GLY A 82 -8.55 -6.52 -0.42
CA GLY A 82 -8.78 -7.42 -1.52
C GLY A 82 -7.72 -8.50 -1.50
N PHE A 83 -7.66 -9.28 -2.58
CA PHE A 83 -6.58 -10.22 -2.79
C PHE A 83 -6.39 -10.46 -4.27
N MET A 84 -5.15 -10.42 -4.72
CA MET A 84 -4.72 -10.90 -6.02
C MET A 84 -3.42 -11.68 -5.81
N TYR A 85 -3.29 -12.85 -6.44
CA TYR A 85 -2.06 -13.62 -6.45
C TYR A 85 -1.67 -14.09 -7.85
N PHE A 86 -0.45 -13.75 -8.25
CA PHE A 86 0.20 -14.27 -9.44
C PHE A 86 1.61 -14.75 -9.14
N SER A 87 2.03 -15.79 -9.86
CA SER A 87 3.42 -16.25 -9.92
C SER A 87 3.90 -16.17 -11.37
N PHE A 88 5.13 -15.73 -11.57
CA PHE A 88 5.71 -15.49 -12.89
C PHE A 88 6.98 -16.29 -13.06
N ASP A 89 7.10 -16.95 -14.21
CA ASP A 89 8.30 -17.66 -14.64
C ASP A 89 8.88 -16.90 -15.85
N TYR A 90 10.17 -16.57 -15.80
CA TYR A 90 10.87 -15.84 -16.85
C TYR A 90 12.01 -16.70 -17.41
N ALA A 91 12.35 -16.53 -18.69
CA ALA A 91 13.45 -17.27 -19.30
C ALA A 91 14.82 -16.83 -18.75
N ASP A 92 15.01 -15.52 -18.57
CA ASP A 92 16.30 -14.90 -18.23
C ASP A 92 16.29 -14.21 -16.85
N ALA A 93 15.32 -14.54 -15.99
CA ALA A 93 15.22 -13.98 -14.64
C ALA A 93 14.69 -15.02 -13.64
N LEU A 94 14.96 -14.79 -12.35
CA LEU A 94 14.43 -15.63 -11.29
C LEU A 94 12.89 -15.56 -11.31
N PRO A 95 12.20 -16.70 -11.08
CA PRO A 95 10.75 -16.68 -10.92
C PRO A 95 10.39 -15.86 -9.69
N THR A 96 9.23 -15.20 -9.73
CA THR A 96 8.74 -14.35 -8.65
C THR A 96 7.25 -14.54 -8.42
N MET A 97 6.73 -13.88 -7.39
CA MET A 97 5.31 -13.83 -7.08
C MET A 97 4.89 -12.41 -6.74
N THR A 98 3.60 -12.11 -6.87
CA THR A 98 3.04 -10.86 -6.38
C THR A 98 1.72 -11.15 -5.68
N ILE A 99 1.56 -10.56 -4.49
CA ILE A 99 0.27 -10.40 -3.83
C ILE A 99 -0.10 -8.92 -3.84
N VAL A 100 -1.36 -8.63 -4.14
CA VAL A 100 -1.96 -7.31 -3.87
C VAL A 100 -3.08 -7.50 -2.85
N PRO A 101 -2.89 -7.11 -1.58
CA PRO A 101 -3.83 -7.39 -0.50
C PRO A 101 -4.92 -6.31 -0.34
N ARG A 102 -5.12 -5.49 -1.37
CA ARG A 102 -6.13 -4.44 -1.42
C ARG A 102 -7.02 -4.62 -2.65
N ILE A 103 -8.06 -3.80 -2.74
CA ILE A 103 -8.89 -3.70 -3.94
C ILE A 103 -8.04 -3.56 -5.22
N HIS A 104 -8.26 -4.45 -6.18
CA HIS A 104 -7.54 -4.52 -7.46
C HIS A 104 -8.38 -5.34 -8.45
N PRO A 105 -8.49 -4.98 -9.75
CA PRO A 105 -7.75 -3.93 -10.48
C PRO A 105 -8.38 -2.54 -10.46
N ARG A 106 -9.42 -2.32 -9.64
CA ARG A 106 -10.10 -1.02 -9.56
C ARG A 106 -9.14 0.13 -9.20
N PRO A 107 -9.34 1.34 -9.74
CA PRO A 107 -8.50 2.49 -9.41
C PRO A 107 -8.75 2.95 -7.96
N PHE A 108 -7.73 2.78 -7.10
CA PHE A 108 -7.82 3.02 -5.66
C PHE A 108 -8.24 4.47 -5.32
N LEU A 109 -7.46 5.47 -5.78
CA LEU A 109 -7.70 6.89 -5.44
C LEU A 109 -9.02 7.42 -6.02
N ALA A 110 -9.28 7.17 -7.31
CA ALA A 110 -10.50 7.63 -7.97
C ALA A 110 -11.74 6.98 -7.33
N GLY A 111 -11.68 5.68 -7.05
CA GLY A 111 -12.78 4.98 -6.37
C GLY A 111 -13.11 5.56 -4.99
N ALA A 112 -12.09 5.97 -4.23
CA ALA A 112 -12.31 6.66 -2.95
C ALA A 112 -13.05 7.98 -3.11
N LEU A 113 -12.64 8.81 -4.07
CA LEU A 113 -13.26 10.11 -4.33
C LEU A 113 -14.69 9.98 -4.85
N GLU A 114 -14.93 9.05 -5.77
CA GLU A 114 -16.27 8.77 -6.32
C GLU A 114 -17.24 8.36 -5.22
N ARG A 115 -16.85 7.41 -4.36
CA ARG A 115 -17.70 6.96 -3.24
C ARG A 115 -17.83 8.02 -2.14
N ALA A 116 -16.81 8.84 -1.92
CA ALA A 116 -16.89 9.98 -1.01
C ALA A 116 -17.78 11.12 -1.52
N GLY A 117 -18.21 11.10 -2.79
CA GLY A 117 -18.92 12.22 -3.41
C GLY A 117 -18.04 13.46 -3.61
N VAL A 118 -16.72 13.29 -3.70
CA VAL A 118 -15.77 14.40 -3.85
C VAL A 118 -15.53 14.68 -5.33
N ALA A 119 -15.81 15.92 -5.73
CA ALA A 119 -15.53 16.41 -7.07
C ALA A 119 -14.01 16.39 -7.34
N HIS A 120 -13.62 15.84 -8.48
CA HIS A 120 -12.22 15.70 -8.86
C HIS A 120 -12.05 15.63 -10.37
N ARG A 121 -10.83 15.83 -10.84
CA ARG A 121 -10.45 15.68 -12.25
C ARG A 121 -9.33 14.66 -12.39
N VAL A 122 -9.47 13.76 -13.36
CA VAL A 122 -8.38 12.88 -13.81
C VAL A 122 -7.97 13.31 -15.21
N LEU A 123 -6.72 13.73 -15.36
CA LEU A 123 -6.13 14.18 -16.62
C LEU A 123 -5.13 13.14 -17.10
N GLN A 124 -5.15 12.85 -18.41
CA GLN A 124 -4.19 11.98 -19.07
C GLN A 124 -3.83 12.56 -20.45
N THR A 125 -2.56 12.46 -20.82
CA THR A 125 -2.06 12.92 -22.11
C THR A 125 -0.79 12.18 -22.52
N GLY A 126 -0.57 11.99 -23.81
CA GLY A 126 0.71 11.49 -24.33
C GLY A 126 1.79 12.58 -24.48
N SER A 127 1.46 13.86 -24.22
CA SER A 127 2.37 14.99 -24.43
C SER A 127 2.95 15.49 -23.10
N ALA A 128 4.26 15.36 -22.92
CA ALA A 128 4.97 15.89 -21.77
C ALA A 128 4.78 17.41 -21.60
N ALA A 129 4.78 18.16 -22.72
CA ALA A 129 4.55 19.61 -22.68
C ALA A 129 3.14 19.97 -22.20
N LYS A 130 2.10 19.22 -22.62
CA LYS A 130 0.74 19.41 -22.09
C LYS A 130 0.68 19.01 -20.61
N ALA A 131 1.29 17.89 -20.24
CA ALA A 131 1.32 17.39 -18.86
C ALA A 131 2.00 18.37 -17.89
N ALA A 132 3.02 19.11 -18.35
CA ALA A 132 3.65 20.19 -17.59
C ALA A 132 2.71 21.39 -17.43
N ARG A 133 2.09 21.87 -18.52
CA ARG A 133 1.12 22.98 -18.45
C ARG A 133 -0.09 22.68 -17.57
N ASP A 134 -0.63 21.46 -17.65
CA ASP A 134 -1.77 21.04 -16.84
C ASP A 134 -1.39 20.97 -15.36
N LEU A 135 -0.19 20.47 -15.04
CA LEU A 135 0.35 20.50 -13.68
C LEU A 135 0.53 21.95 -13.21
N ASP A 136 1.07 22.82 -14.06
CA ASP A 136 1.29 24.20 -13.70
C ASP A 136 -0.01 24.93 -13.35
N ALA A 137 -1.05 24.71 -14.15
CA ALA A 137 -2.38 25.26 -13.91
C ALA A 137 -3.01 24.73 -12.61
N ALA A 138 -2.76 23.48 -12.23
CA ALA A 138 -3.24 22.93 -10.96
C ALA A 138 -2.54 23.58 -9.76
N LEU A 139 -1.22 23.74 -9.83
CA LEU A 139 -0.42 24.38 -8.78
C LEU A 139 -0.74 25.88 -8.65
N ASP A 140 -0.92 26.59 -9.77
CA ASP A 140 -1.29 28.01 -9.79
C ASP A 140 -2.69 28.24 -9.18
N ALA A 141 -3.57 27.25 -9.27
CA ALA A 141 -4.87 27.25 -8.60
C ALA A 141 -4.79 26.84 -7.11
N GLY A 142 -3.58 26.68 -6.55
CA GLY A 142 -3.35 26.31 -5.15
C GLY A 142 -3.70 24.86 -4.81
N ARG A 143 -3.68 23.95 -5.80
CA ARG A 143 -4.16 22.57 -5.62
C ARG A 143 -3.01 21.59 -5.55
N THR A 144 -3.14 20.60 -4.66
CA THR A 144 -2.26 19.42 -4.68
C THR A 144 -2.60 18.54 -5.88
N ALA A 145 -1.61 18.29 -6.73
CA ALA A 145 -1.77 17.44 -7.90
C ALA A 145 -1.14 16.06 -7.63
N ILE A 146 -1.95 15.01 -7.56
CA ILE A 146 -1.42 13.64 -7.44
C ILE A 146 -1.02 13.16 -8.84
N CYS A 147 0.28 13.01 -9.07
CA CYS A 147 0.83 12.57 -10.35
C CYS A 147 1.26 11.11 -10.28
N THR A 148 0.93 10.34 -11.32
CA THR A 148 1.49 9.00 -11.49
C THR A 148 2.85 9.10 -12.18
N VAL A 149 3.89 8.57 -11.54
CA VAL A 149 5.26 8.45 -12.05
C VAL A 149 5.65 6.97 -12.19
N ASP A 150 6.76 6.70 -12.87
CA ASP A 150 7.50 5.46 -12.67
C ASP A 150 8.26 5.53 -11.34
N ARG A 151 8.08 4.53 -10.46
CA ARG A 151 8.73 4.51 -9.15
C ARG A 151 10.24 4.55 -9.25
N ALA A 152 10.82 3.75 -10.17
CA ALA A 152 12.27 3.67 -10.36
C ALA A 152 12.86 4.99 -10.90
N GLY A 153 12.06 5.81 -11.58
CA GLY A 153 12.43 7.15 -12.02
C GLY A 153 12.68 8.15 -10.88
N LEU A 154 12.23 7.84 -9.66
CA LEU A 154 12.57 8.60 -8.45
C LEU A 154 13.76 7.94 -7.75
N GLY A 155 14.94 8.56 -7.84
CA GLY A 155 16.19 7.95 -7.36
C GLY A 155 16.19 7.51 -5.89
N TYR A 156 15.37 8.14 -5.04
CA TYR A 156 15.21 7.77 -3.63
C TYR A 156 14.19 6.64 -3.40
N GLN A 157 13.36 6.29 -4.39
CA GLN A 157 12.42 5.16 -4.29
C GLN A 157 13.03 3.82 -4.70
N VAL A 158 14.27 3.82 -5.21
CA VAL A 158 15.02 2.62 -5.61
C VAL A 158 14.97 1.51 -4.56
N TRP A 159 14.73 0.29 -5.00
CA TRP A 159 14.74 -0.90 -4.15
C TRP A 159 15.34 -2.12 -4.86
N ALA A 160 15.27 -3.30 -4.21
CA ALA A 160 15.94 -4.51 -4.67
C ALA A 160 15.43 -4.97 -6.05
N ASP A 161 14.10 -4.97 -6.22
CA ASP A 161 13.42 -5.53 -7.39
C ASP A 161 12.86 -4.45 -8.34
N SER A 162 13.31 -3.19 -8.20
CA SER A 162 12.82 -2.07 -9.03
C SER A 162 13.15 -2.27 -10.50
N LEU A 163 12.14 -2.14 -11.36
CA LEU A 163 12.25 -2.19 -12.81
C LEU A 163 11.79 -0.87 -13.42
N GLU A 164 12.62 -0.28 -14.28
CA GLU A 164 12.30 0.98 -14.97
C GLU A 164 11.06 0.84 -15.86
N GLY A 165 10.16 1.81 -15.75
CA GLY A 165 8.93 1.90 -16.53
C GLY A 165 7.85 0.87 -16.20
N ALA A 166 8.04 0.05 -15.17
CA ALA A 166 7.14 -1.06 -14.82
C ALA A 166 6.19 -0.74 -13.66
N GLU A 167 6.56 0.18 -12.77
CA GLU A 167 5.87 0.39 -11.50
C GLU A 167 5.23 1.78 -11.43
N PRO A 168 3.91 1.90 -11.65
CA PRO A 168 3.23 3.16 -11.42
C PRO A 168 3.23 3.48 -9.91
N HIS A 169 3.63 4.69 -9.57
CA HIS A 169 3.66 5.20 -8.19
C HIS A 169 3.00 6.58 -8.14
N GLU A 170 2.11 6.79 -7.18
CA GLU A 170 1.41 8.07 -7.03
C GLU A 170 2.21 8.98 -6.09
N VAL A 171 2.42 10.24 -6.46
CA VAL A 171 3.06 11.25 -5.58
C VAL A 171 2.28 12.56 -5.63
N GLY A 172 2.17 13.25 -4.49
CA GLY A 172 1.51 14.55 -4.42
C GLY A 172 2.48 15.66 -4.80
N VAL A 173 2.18 16.48 -5.81
CA VAL A 173 2.96 17.68 -6.11
C VAL A 173 2.33 18.86 -5.38
N LEU A 174 3.06 19.41 -4.42
CA LEU A 174 2.59 20.46 -3.52
C LEU A 174 2.96 21.86 -4.01
N GLY A 175 3.99 21.96 -4.85
CA GLY A 175 4.49 23.23 -5.35
C GLY A 175 5.76 23.08 -6.16
N ARG A 176 6.24 24.21 -6.69
CA ARG A 176 7.48 24.32 -7.45
C ARG A 176 8.24 25.59 -7.05
N ARG A 177 9.57 25.53 -7.05
CA ARG A 177 10.46 26.68 -6.84
C ARG A 177 11.81 26.40 -7.49
N ASP A 178 12.45 27.40 -8.10
CA ASP A 178 13.86 27.34 -8.50
C ASP A 178 14.29 26.05 -9.23
N GLY A 179 13.48 25.56 -10.19
CA GLY A 179 13.77 24.33 -10.95
C GLY A 179 13.52 23.02 -10.20
N VAL A 180 12.99 23.06 -8.98
CA VAL A 180 12.56 21.89 -8.21
C VAL A 180 11.05 21.82 -8.04
N VAL A 181 10.53 20.59 -7.99
CA VAL A 181 9.18 20.27 -7.51
C VAL A 181 9.24 19.77 -6.07
N LEU A 182 8.21 20.06 -5.29
CA LEU A 182 8.09 19.62 -3.90
C LEU A 182 7.03 18.53 -3.81
N LEU A 183 7.44 17.33 -3.38
CA LEU A 183 6.58 16.14 -3.37
C LEU A 183 6.12 15.75 -1.96
N ASP A 184 4.85 15.38 -1.83
CA ASP A 184 4.36 14.50 -0.76
C ASP A 184 4.56 13.05 -1.22
N ASP A 185 5.54 12.37 -0.63
CA ASP A 185 5.90 10.99 -0.91
C ASP A 185 6.53 10.37 0.35
N GLU A 186 5.66 9.99 1.30
CA GLU A 186 5.94 9.37 2.60
C GLU A 186 6.79 10.17 3.62
N CYS A 187 7.60 11.13 3.16
CA CYS A 187 8.45 12.00 3.98
C CYS A 187 7.61 12.98 4.82
N LEU A 188 8.05 13.27 6.05
CA LEU A 188 7.34 14.21 6.93
C LEU A 188 7.45 15.67 6.48
N ALA A 189 8.36 15.96 5.56
CA ALA A 189 8.50 17.26 4.92
C ALA A 189 8.39 17.07 3.40
N PRO A 190 7.99 18.11 2.65
CA PRO A 190 7.99 18.04 1.20
C PRO A 190 9.37 17.65 0.66
N THR A 191 9.41 16.58 -0.13
CA THR A 191 10.63 16.04 -0.74
C THR A 191 10.98 16.86 -1.99
N PRO A 192 12.12 17.59 -2.02
CA PRO A 192 12.53 18.33 -3.21
C PRO A 192 13.07 17.37 -4.28
N VAL A 193 12.63 17.54 -5.51
CA VAL A 193 13.10 16.78 -6.68
C VAL A 193 13.33 17.74 -7.85
N ASP A 194 14.41 17.52 -8.60
CA ASP A 194 14.66 18.27 -9.84
C ASP A 194 13.47 18.13 -10.81
N ALA A 195 13.01 19.24 -11.37
CA ALA A 195 11.81 19.25 -12.21
C ALA A 195 11.98 18.43 -13.50
N ALA A 196 13.18 18.39 -14.08
CA ALA A 196 13.44 17.59 -15.28
C ALA A 196 13.47 16.09 -14.94
N ALA A 197 14.07 15.72 -13.80
CA ALA A 197 14.03 14.34 -13.29
C ALA A 197 12.59 13.88 -13.01
N PHE A 198 11.77 14.72 -12.37
CA PHE A 198 10.35 14.42 -12.15
C PHE A 198 9.57 14.27 -13.47
N ALA A 199 9.79 15.15 -14.44
CA ALA A 199 9.17 15.04 -15.76
C ALA A 199 9.58 13.74 -16.49
N ALA A 200 10.85 13.34 -16.38
CA ALA A 200 11.35 12.08 -16.92
C ALA A 200 10.68 10.87 -16.23
N ALA A 201 10.57 10.88 -14.90
CA ALA A 201 9.86 9.83 -14.15
C ALA A 201 8.39 9.70 -14.57
N ARG A 202 7.70 10.82 -14.81
CA ARG A 202 6.33 10.81 -15.38
C ARG A 202 6.27 10.23 -16.80
N ALA A 203 7.33 10.36 -17.59
CA ALA A 203 7.38 9.88 -18.98
C ALA A 203 7.75 8.39 -19.09
N ALA A 204 8.52 7.88 -18.12
CA ALA A 204 9.02 6.51 -18.11
C ALA A 204 7.87 5.48 -18.05
N HIS A 205 6.83 5.72 -17.24
CA HIS A 205 5.66 4.84 -17.20
C HIS A 205 4.63 5.19 -18.28
N ARG A 206 4.87 4.73 -19.51
CA ARG A 206 4.08 5.08 -20.71
C ARG A 206 2.57 4.78 -20.58
N ALA A 207 2.23 3.66 -19.94
CA ALA A 207 0.83 3.24 -19.78
C ALA A 207 0.00 4.24 -18.95
N SER A 208 0.63 5.00 -18.05
CA SER A 208 -0.06 6.03 -17.27
C SER A 208 -0.43 7.25 -18.08
N ARG A 209 0.23 7.50 -19.23
CA ARG A 209 0.00 8.70 -20.06
C ARG A 209 0.01 9.99 -19.22
N HIS A 210 1.08 10.17 -18.45
CA HIS A 210 1.26 11.32 -17.54
C HIS A 210 0.07 11.59 -16.61
N ARG A 211 -0.66 10.56 -16.18
CA ARG A 211 -1.86 10.67 -15.36
C ARG A 211 -1.66 11.62 -14.17
N MET A 212 -2.63 12.48 -13.97
CA MET A 212 -2.70 13.41 -12.85
C MET A 212 -4.13 13.47 -12.32
N LEU A 213 -4.27 13.39 -11.00
CA LEU A 213 -5.52 13.54 -10.29
C LEU A 213 -5.48 14.82 -9.46
N VAL A 214 -6.55 15.61 -9.52
CA VAL A 214 -6.69 16.85 -8.76
C VAL A 214 -8.05 16.84 -8.06
N VAL A 215 -8.03 17.03 -6.74
CA VAL A 215 -9.24 17.21 -5.93
C VAL A 215 -9.75 18.64 -6.10
N GLU A 216 -11.05 18.81 -6.29
CA GLU A 216 -11.69 20.13 -6.32
C GLU A 216 -12.07 20.56 -4.89
N PRO A 217 -11.97 21.85 -4.54
CA PRO A 217 -12.48 22.35 -3.27
C PRO A 217 -13.97 22.01 -3.09
N PRO A 218 -14.39 21.52 -1.92
CA PRO A 218 -15.78 21.15 -1.68
C PRO A 218 -16.66 22.40 -1.53
N ALA A 219 -17.91 22.32 -2.01
CA ALA A 219 -18.91 23.37 -1.76
C ALA A 219 -19.56 23.26 -0.37
N ALA A 220 -19.52 22.07 0.23
CA ALA A 220 -20.05 21.73 1.55
C ALA A 220 -19.34 20.48 2.10
N PRO A 221 -19.41 20.20 3.41
CA PRO A 221 -18.95 18.93 3.97
C PRO A 221 -19.58 17.71 3.26
N VAL A 222 -18.82 16.63 3.11
CA VAL A 222 -19.26 15.44 2.37
C VAL A 222 -20.01 14.45 3.27
N ASP A 223 -21.13 13.95 2.78
CA ASP A 223 -21.83 12.82 3.41
C ASP A 223 -21.18 11.49 2.95
N VAL A 224 -20.43 10.87 3.85
CA VAL A 224 -19.72 9.62 3.58
C VAL A 224 -20.60 8.38 3.76
N VAL A 225 -21.79 8.48 4.38
CA VAL A 225 -22.61 7.31 4.72
C VAL A 225 -23.02 6.49 3.48
N PRO A 226 -23.55 7.09 2.39
CA PRO A 226 -23.82 6.36 1.16
C PRO A 226 -22.55 5.71 0.56
N GLY A 227 -21.44 6.43 0.63
CA GLY A 227 -20.12 5.98 0.18
C GLY A 227 -19.62 4.75 0.93
N ILE A 228 -19.79 4.72 2.25
CA ILE A 228 -19.42 3.58 3.11
C ILE A 228 -20.23 2.35 2.72
N ARG A 229 -21.56 2.48 2.55
CA ARG A 229 -22.41 1.36 2.11
C ARG A 229 -21.96 0.81 0.75
N ALA A 230 -21.71 1.71 -0.21
CA ALA A 230 -21.20 1.32 -1.53
C ALA A 230 -19.82 0.65 -1.46
N ALA A 231 -18.94 1.15 -0.59
CA ALA A 231 -17.60 0.59 -0.40
C ALA A 231 -17.66 -0.83 0.19
N LEU A 232 -18.49 -1.07 1.21
CA LEU A 232 -18.72 -2.40 1.78
C LEU A 232 -19.22 -3.39 0.71
N ALA A 233 -20.17 -2.96 -0.11
CA ALA A 233 -20.69 -3.77 -1.20
C ALA A 233 -19.61 -4.10 -2.25
N VAL A 234 -18.76 -3.14 -2.60
CA VAL A 234 -17.61 -3.37 -3.50
C VAL A 234 -16.59 -4.32 -2.88
N THR A 235 -16.24 -4.17 -1.60
CA THR A 235 -15.29 -5.09 -0.95
C THR A 235 -15.83 -6.51 -0.94
N VAL A 236 -17.10 -6.70 -0.57
CA VAL A 236 -17.74 -8.03 -0.58
C VAL A 236 -17.77 -8.62 -2.00
N HIS A 237 -18.17 -7.83 -2.99
CA HIS A 237 -18.17 -8.25 -4.38
C HIS A 237 -16.77 -8.71 -4.81
N ASP A 238 -15.74 -7.89 -4.59
CA ASP A 238 -14.40 -8.18 -5.12
C ASP A 238 -13.68 -9.31 -4.36
N LEU A 239 -14.10 -9.62 -3.13
CA LEU A 239 -13.62 -10.80 -2.38
C LEU A 239 -14.29 -12.11 -2.83
N THR A 240 -15.50 -12.07 -3.37
CA THR A 240 -16.32 -13.29 -3.58
C THR A 240 -16.70 -13.55 -5.04
N GLY A 241 -16.90 -12.49 -5.81
CA GLY A 241 -17.25 -12.50 -7.22
C GLY A 241 -16.06 -12.43 -8.17
N ASP A 242 -16.37 -12.41 -9.47
CA ASP A 242 -15.36 -12.33 -10.52
C ASP A 242 -15.12 -10.86 -10.89
N VAL A 243 -13.93 -10.34 -10.56
CA VAL A 243 -13.53 -8.94 -10.85
C VAL A 243 -12.80 -8.79 -12.18
N MET A 244 -12.44 -9.91 -12.80
CA MET A 244 -11.75 -10.00 -14.07
C MET A 244 -12.37 -11.12 -14.93
N PRO A 245 -12.48 -10.94 -16.25
CA PRO A 245 -13.01 -11.98 -17.13
C PRO A 245 -12.07 -13.20 -17.23
N ASN A 246 -12.67 -14.33 -17.59
CA ASN A 246 -12.00 -15.54 -18.09
C ASN A 246 -10.98 -16.15 -17.09
N ALA A 247 -9.88 -16.72 -17.61
CA ALA A 247 -8.89 -17.52 -16.88
C ALA A 247 -8.17 -16.78 -15.73
N PHE A 248 -8.31 -15.46 -15.62
CA PHE A 248 -7.68 -14.66 -14.57
C PHE A 248 -8.53 -14.52 -13.31
N ALA A 249 -9.84 -14.79 -13.38
CA ALA A 249 -10.77 -14.62 -12.24
C ALA A 249 -10.31 -15.39 -10.99
N GLY A 250 -9.78 -16.61 -11.16
CA GLY A 250 -9.31 -17.45 -10.05
C GLY A 250 -8.06 -16.95 -9.33
N ALA A 251 -7.45 -15.84 -9.77
CA ALA A 251 -6.33 -15.20 -9.10
C ALA A 251 -6.77 -14.18 -8.03
N PHE A 252 -8.08 -13.86 -7.96
CA PHE A 252 -8.60 -12.75 -7.15
C PHE A 252 -9.49 -13.22 -6.00
N GLY A 253 -9.65 -12.34 -5.01
CA GLY A 253 -10.51 -12.55 -3.85
C GLY A 253 -10.13 -13.79 -3.03
N LEU A 254 -11.11 -14.36 -2.33
CA LEU A 254 -10.92 -15.56 -1.50
C LEU A 254 -10.53 -16.80 -2.33
N ARG A 255 -10.86 -16.84 -3.64
CA ARG A 255 -10.41 -17.90 -4.54
C ARG A 255 -8.92 -17.77 -4.86
N GLY A 256 -8.46 -16.56 -5.12
CA GLY A 256 -7.04 -16.25 -5.27
C GLY A 256 -6.25 -16.57 -4.01
N LEU A 257 -6.81 -16.26 -2.83
CA LEU A 257 -6.21 -16.58 -1.54
C LEU A 257 -6.07 -18.10 -1.34
N ALA A 258 -7.13 -18.85 -1.64
CA ALA A 258 -7.08 -20.31 -1.59
C ALA A 258 -6.04 -20.88 -2.56
N LYS A 259 -6.01 -20.38 -3.82
CA LYS A 259 -5.01 -20.75 -4.82
C LYS A 259 -3.58 -20.47 -4.35
N TRP A 260 -3.35 -19.34 -3.67
CA TRP A 260 -2.06 -19.03 -3.09
C TRP A 260 -1.68 -20.01 -1.98
N ALA A 261 -2.59 -20.26 -1.03
CA ALA A 261 -2.37 -21.22 0.06
C ALA A 261 -2.05 -22.63 -0.48
N ASP A 262 -2.78 -23.09 -1.50
CA ASP A 262 -2.52 -24.36 -2.18
C ASP A 262 -1.14 -24.38 -2.84
N ALA A 263 -0.73 -23.29 -3.50
CA ALA A 263 0.58 -23.19 -4.13
C ALA A 263 1.73 -23.22 -3.12
N VAL A 264 1.56 -22.60 -1.95
CA VAL A 264 2.53 -22.65 -0.84
C VAL A 264 2.61 -24.05 -0.24
N ALA A 265 1.49 -24.76 -0.13
CA ALA A 265 1.41 -26.12 0.43
C ALA A 265 1.84 -27.22 -0.55
N ASP A 266 1.82 -26.98 -1.86
CA ASP A 266 2.14 -27.98 -2.87
C ASP A 266 3.65 -28.33 -2.88
N ARG A 267 3.94 -29.62 -2.66
CA ARG A 267 5.29 -30.21 -2.62
C ARG A 267 5.66 -30.96 -3.90
N ARG A 268 4.71 -31.20 -4.82
CA ARG A 268 4.89 -32.13 -5.95
C ARG A 268 4.65 -31.47 -7.31
N GLY A 269 3.66 -30.59 -7.38
CA GLY A 269 3.23 -29.98 -8.63
C GLY A 269 4.25 -28.98 -9.17
N ARG A 270 4.20 -28.76 -10.48
CA ARG A 270 5.04 -27.75 -11.17
C ARG A 270 4.71 -26.32 -10.74
N SER A 271 3.47 -26.09 -10.33
CA SER A 271 2.98 -24.81 -9.85
C SER A 271 3.21 -24.57 -8.36
N GLY A 272 3.62 -25.58 -7.60
CA GLY A 272 3.92 -25.47 -6.17
C GLY A 272 5.21 -24.71 -5.90
N TRP A 273 5.25 -23.98 -4.79
CA TRP A 273 6.40 -23.16 -4.39
C TRP A 273 7.65 -23.99 -4.14
N ALA A 274 7.48 -25.22 -3.65
CA ALA A 274 8.59 -26.16 -3.44
C ALA A 274 9.39 -26.43 -4.74
N ARG A 275 8.73 -26.44 -5.90
CA ARG A 275 9.39 -26.66 -7.19
C ARG A 275 9.69 -25.35 -7.93
N ARG A 276 8.79 -24.38 -7.89
CA ARG A 276 8.99 -23.09 -8.57
C ARG A 276 10.17 -22.33 -7.98
N PHE A 277 10.30 -22.33 -6.66
CA PHE A 277 11.36 -21.63 -5.95
C PHE A 277 12.38 -22.62 -5.39
N ALA A 278 12.87 -23.52 -6.26
CA ALA A 278 13.72 -24.65 -5.87
C ALA A 278 15.14 -24.26 -5.45
N SER A 279 15.70 -23.20 -6.05
CA SER A 279 17.04 -22.71 -5.70
C SER A 279 16.97 -21.69 -4.57
N GLY A 280 18.03 -21.61 -3.75
CA GLY A 280 18.09 -20.63 -2.67
C GLY A 280 17.92 -19.18 -3.13
N PRO A 281 18.51 -18.71 -4.26
CA PRO A 281 18.25 -17.37 -4.78
C PRO A 281 16.79 -17.12 -5.17
N SER A 282 16.15 -18.07 -5.86
CA SER A 282 14.73 -17.94 -6.26
C SER A 282 13.79 -17.93 -5.05
N PHE A 283 14.05 -18.80 -4.07
CA PHE A 283 13.32 -18.85 -2.82
C PHE A 283 13.47 -17.57 -2.02
N GLY A 284 14.70 -17.11 -1.85
CA GLY A 284 14.96 -15.90 -1.10
C GLY A 284 14.32 -14.67 -1.75
N THR A 285 14.35 -14.58 -3.09
CA THR A 285 13.68 -13.50 -3.84
C THR A 285 12.17 -13.53 -3.63
N ALA A 286 11.54 -14.70 -3.75
CA ALA A 286 10.11 -14.87 -3.50
C ALA A 286 9.72 -14.53 -2.05
N MET A 287 10.56 -14.87 -1.06
CA MET A 287 10.31 -14.56 0.34
C MET A 287 10.41 -13.06 0.66
N ARG A 288 11.42 -12.35 0.14
CA ARG A 288 11.49 -10.88 0.26
C ARG A 288 10.27 -10.22 -0.38
N ARG A 289 9.91 -10.68 -1.58
CA ARG A 289 8.76 -10.17 -2.31
C ARG A 289 7.44 -10.41 -1.57
N LEU A 290 7.26 -11.60 -0.98
CA LEU A 290 6.13 -11.91 -0.11
C LEU A 290 6.07 -10.92 1.08
N HIS A 291 7.19 -10.71 1.77
CA HIS A 291 7.25 -9.74 2.86
C HIS A 291 6.85 -8.32 2.41
N ASP A 292 7.39 -7.83 1.30
CA ASP A 292 7.11 -6.48 0.82
C ASP A 292 5.64 -6.32 0.38
N CYS A 293 5.06 -7.30 -0.31
CA CYS A 293 3.63 -7.33 -0.66
C CYS A 293 2.71 -7.27 0.57
N LEU A 294 3.13 -7.82 1.71
CA LEU A 294 2.32 -7.88 2.94
C LEU A 294 2.57 -6.69 3.89
N THR A 295 3.54 -5.82 3.58
CA THR A 295 3.97 -4.75 4.51
C THR A 295 4.07 -3.36 3.89
N THR A 296 4.50 -3.22 2.63
CA THR A 296 4.82 -1.92 2.02
C THR A 296 4.28 -1.74 0.61
N ASP A 297 4.41 -2.74 -0.26
CA ASP A 297 4.06 -2.60 -1.68
C ASP A 297 2.56 -2.77 -1.89
N LEU A 298 1.89 -1.65 -2.24
CA LEU A 298 0.43 -1.58 -2.37
C LEU A 298 -0.30 -2.09 -1.12
N SER A 299 0.33 -1.93 0.06
CA SER A 299 -0.08 -2.57 1.29
C SER A 299 0.35 -1.78 2.54
N SER A 300 -0.11 -2.22 3.69
CA SER A 300 0.37 -1.83 5.02
C SER A 300 0.51 -3.09 5.88
N PRO A 301 1.28 -3.07 7.00
CA PRO A 301 1.62 -4.28 7.75
C PRO A 301 0.35 -5.00 8.22
N GLY A 302 0.35 -6.32 8.09
CA GLY A 302 -0.87 -7.11 8.24
C GLY A 302 -1.76 -7.06 6.98
N ALA A 303 -1.16 -6.86 5.80
CA ALA A 303 -1.82 -6.95 4.51
C ALA A 303 -3.08 -6.05 4.40
N MET A 304 -3.01 -4.80 4.87
CA MET A 304 -4.12 -3.83 4.93
C MET A 304 -5.25 -4.14 5.93
N ARG A 305 -5.30 -5.33 6.54
CA ARG A 305 -6.41 -5.73 7.40
C ARG A 305 -6.58 -4.85 8.64
N PRO A 306 -5.51 -4.47 9.37
CA PRO A 306 -5.66 -3.55 10.50
C PRO A 306 -6.21 -2.17 10.11
N LEU A 307 -5.87 -1.66 8.92
CA LEU A 307 -6.40 -0.39 8.44
C LEU A 307 -7.89 -0.50 8.06
N TYR A 308 -8.28 -1.65 7.52
CA TYR A 308 -9.67 -1.94 7.18
C TYR A 308 -10.53 -2.24 8.41
N ALA A 309 -9.97 -2.84 9.46
CA ALA A 309 -10.65 -3.01 10.74
C ALA A 309 -11.07 -1.65 11.34
N ASP A 310 -10.15 -0.68 11.38
CA ASP A 310 -10.46 0.68 11.87
C ASP A 310 -11.53 1.40 11.02
N PHE A 311 -11.56 1.11 9.71
CA PHE A 311 -12.65 1.56 8.83
C PHE A 311 -13.99 0.94 9.22
N LEU A 312 -14.02 -0.39 9.43
CA LEU A 312 -15.22 -1.11 9.82
C LEU A 312 -15.76 -0.67 11.18
N ASP A 313 -14.89 -0.38 12.15
CA ASP A 313 -15.28 0.18 13.45
C ASP A 313 -15.92 1.57 13.29
N THR A 314 -15.34 2.41 12.44
CA THR A 314 -15.94 3.72 12.12
C THR A 314 -17.30 3.55 11.42
N ALA A 315 -17.39 2.61 10.47
CA ALA A 315 -18.62 2.32 9.76
C ALA A 315 -19.71 1.74 10.68
N ALA A 316 -19.34 0.91 11.66
CA ALA A 316 -20.27 0.36 12.64
C ALA A 316 -21.01 1.47 13.39
N GLY A 317 -20.28 2.50 13.83
CA GLY A 317 -20.88 3.65 14.52
C GLY A 317 -21.73 4.54 13.61
N LEU A 318 -21.28 4.79 12.37
CA LEU A 318 -22.01 5.67 11.44
C LEU A 318 -23.26 5.02 10.82
N LEU A 319 -23.27 3.69 10.70
CA LEU A 319 -24.38 2.94 10.12
C LEU A 319 -25.29 2.30 11.17
N ASP A 320 -24.95 2.42 12.46
CA ASP A 320 -25.60 1.74 13.59
C ASP A 320 -25.68 0.21 13.36
N GLU A 321 -24.56 -0.39 12.94
CA GLU A 321 -24.50 -1.80 12.54
C GLU A 321 -23.42 -2.56 13.33
N PRO A 322 -23.77 -3.21 14.46
CA PRO A 322 -22.80 -3.85 15.35
C PRO A 322 -22.06 -5.04 14.70
N ALA A 323 -22.65 -5.70 13.68
CA ALA A 323 -21.97 -6.77 12.96
C ALA A 323 -20.72 -6.28 12.21
N LEU A 324 -20.61 -4.97 11.89
CA LEU A 324 -19.40 -4.40 11.31
C LEU A 324 -18.24 -4.37 12.31
N ALA A 325 -18.49 -4.11 13.59
CA ALA A 325 -17.46 -4.19 14.64
C ALA A 325 -17.01 -5.65 14.86
N GLU A 326 -17.93 -6.61 14.73
CA GLU A 326 -17.61 -8.04 14.76
C GLU A 326 -16.69 -8.45 13.59
N ALA A 327 -17.00 -7.95 12.38
CA ALA A 327 -16.13 -8.13 11.21
C ALA A 327 -14.78 -7.42 11.39
N ALA A 328 -14.76 -6.22 11.98
CA ALA A 328 -13.55 -5.47 12.28
C ALA A 328 -12.60 -6.28 13.17
N ALA A 329 -13.11 -6.87 14.26
CA ALA A 329 -12.34 -7.71 15.16
C ALA A 329 -11.73 -8.93 14.44
N ARG A 330 -12.48 -9.59 13.54
CA ARG A 330 -11.97 -10.71 12.75
C ARG A 330 -10.89 -10.30 11.76
N TYR A 331 -11.06 -9.17 11.06
CA TYR A 331 -10.00 -8.67 10.18
C TYR A 331 -8.78 -8.20 10.97
N ALA A 332 -8.93 -7.61 12.15
CA ALA A 332 -7.80 -7.30 13.02
C ALA A 332 -7.01 -8.58 13.39
N ALA A 333 -7.70 -9.67 13.72
CA ALA A 333 -7.07 -10.98 13.95
C ALA A 333 -6.39 -11.54 12.69
N ALA A 334 -7.04 -11.49 11.53
CA ALA A 334 -6.44 -11.86 10.25
C ALA A 334 -5.17 -11.04 9.97
N GLY A 335 -5.16 -9.75 10.31
CA GLY A 335 -3.99 -8.88 10.19
C GLY A 335 -2.80 -9.35 11.02
N GLN A 336 -3.02 -9.92 12.21
CA GLN A 336 -1.95 -10.50 13.02
C GLN A 336 -1.36 -11.76 12.36
N LEU A 337 -2.22 -12.61 11.79
CA LEU A 337 -1.78 -13.80 11.06
C LEU A 337 -0.98 -13.43 9.79
N TRP A 338 -1.45 -12.43 9.03
CA TRP A 338 -0.72 -11.88 7.89
C TRP A 338 0.64 -11.30 8.28
N ALA A 339 0.72 -10.60 9.43
CA ALA A 339 1.99 -10.12 9.95
C ALA A 339 2.92 -11.29 10.32
N GLY A 340 2.39 -12.37 10.89
CA GLY A 340 3.13 -13.60 11.15
C GLY A 340 3.72 -14.24 9.89
N ILE A 341 2.96 -14.26 8.78
CA ILE A 341 3.46 -14.74 7.48
C ILE A 341 4.60 -13.86 6.96
N ALA A 342 4.47 -12.54 7.07
CA ALA A 342 5.52 -11.62 6.66
C ALA A 342 6.81 -11.84 7.47
N GLU A 343 6.72 -12.00 8.79
CA GLU A 343 7.88 -12.29 9.65
C GLU A 343 8.47 -13.67 9.38
N GLU A 344 7.65 -14.69 9.12
CA GLU A 344 8.12 -16.03 8.75
C GLU A 344 8.86 -16.02 7.41
N ALA A 345 8.37 -15.26 6.42
CA ALA A 345 8.99 -15.18 5.10
C ALA A 345 10.45 -14.71 5.18
N VAL A 346 10.73 -13.75 6.06
CA VAL A 346 12.09 -13.20 6.25
C VAL A 346 12.73 -13.72 7.53
N SER A 347 12.42 -14.95 7.93
CA SER A 347 13.07 -15.63 9.06
C SER A 347 14.40 -16.31 8.65
N GLY A 348 15.10 -16.88 9.63
CA GLY A 348 16.32 -17.65 9.38
C GLY A 348 17.40 -16.84 8.64
N PRO A 349 17.99 -17.36 7.55
CA PRO A 349 18.99 -16.66 6.76
C PRO A 349 18.55 -15.32 6.16
N LEU A 350 17.23 -15.08 6.01
CA LEU A 350 16.69 -13.80 5.54
C LEU A 350 16.34 -12.81 6.67
N ALA A 351 16.56 -13.16 7.95
CA ALA A 351 16.34 -12.27 9.09
C ALA A 351 16.95 -10.85 8.94
N PRO A 352 18.12 -10.66 8.32
CA PRO A 352 18.66 -9.31 8.08
C PRO A 352 17.80 -8.42 7.18
N TYR A 353 16.99 -9.00 6.28
CA TYR A 353 16.21 -8.23 5.31
C TYR A 353 15.23 -7.26 5.98
N ARG A 354 14.62 -7.67 7.09
CA ARG A 354 13.71 -6.83 7.86
C ARG A 354 14.38 -5.52 8.31
N ALA A 355 15.61 -5.58 8.81
CA ALA A 355 16.34 -4.39 9.24
C ALA A 355 16.65 -3.45 8.06
N LEU A 356 16.88 -4.00 6.86
CA LEU A 356 17.06 -3.20 5.64
C LEU A 356 15.77 -2.48 5.25
N VAL A 357 14.62 -3.16 5.30
CA VAL A 357 13.31 -2.55 5.02
C VAL A 357 12.99 -1.47 6.05
N GLU A 358 13.18 -1.74 7.34
CA GLU A 358 12.98 -0.75 8.41
C GLU A 358 13.87 0.48 8.19
N ARG A 359 15.15 0.25 7.89
CA ARG A 359 16.09 1.34 7.62
C ARG A 359 15.72 2.15 6.38
N ARG A 360 15.24 1.50 5.32
CA ARG A 360 14.72 2.17 4.12
C ARG A 360 13.54 3.08 4.48
N LEU A 361 12.57 2.57 5.22
CA LEU A 361 11.37 3.33 5.62
C LEU A 361 11.71 4.51 6.54
N GLU A 362 12.71 4.38 7.41
CA GLU A 362 13.24 5.48 8.21
C GLU A 362 13.88 6.57 7.34
N LEU A 363 14.71 6.19 6.38
CA LEU A 363 15.38 7.13 5.48
C LEU A 363 14.38 7.88 4.59
N LEU A 364 13.41 7.16 4.01
CA LEU A 364 12.33 7.76 3.22
C LEU A 364 11.54 8.78 4.05
N LEU A 365 11.23 8.44 5.30
CA LEU A 365 10.48 9.32 6.20
C LEU A 365 11.20 10.61 6.59
N ASP A 366 12.46 10.45 6.99
CA ASP A 366 13.20 11.52 7.65
C ASP A 366 13.92 12.41 6.65
N GLN A 367 14.29 11.87 5.48
CA GLN A 367 15.24 12.50 4.57
C GLN A 367 14.77 12.55 3.10
N GLY A 368 13.80 11.72 2.70
CA GLY A 368 13.30 11.68 1.32
C GLY A 368 14.44 11.60 0.29
N SER A 369 14.48 12.55 -0.65
CA SER A 369 15.49 12.62 -1.72
C SER A 369 16.92 12.81 -1.23
N ALA A 370 17.14 13.38 -0.04
CA ALA A 370 18.49 13.57 0.51
C ALA A 370 19.17 12.23 0.86
N ALA A 371 18.40 11.16 1.10
CA ALA A 371 18.93 9.83 1.41
C ALA A 371 19.19 8.95 0.18
N THR A 372 19.11 9.50 -1.04
CA THR A 372 19.19 8.73 -2.30
C THR A 372 20.39 7.78 -2.35
N ASP A 373 21.60 8.23 -2.02
CA ASP A 373 22.80 7.37 -2.08
C ASP A 373 22.75 6.23 -1.06
N GLN A 374 22.24 6.51 0.15
CA GLN A 374 22.06 5.50 1.20
C GLN A 374 21.00 4.47 0.80
N LEU A 375 19.92 4.91 0.16
CA LEU A 375 18.84 4.04 -0.34
C LEU A 375 19.34 3.13 -1.46
N ARG A 376 20.21 3.62 -2.36
CA ARG A 376 20.88 2.77 -3.36
C ARG A 376 21.78 1.71 -2.72
N GLN A 377 22.53 2.07 -1.68
CA GLN A 377 23.38 1.13 -0.93
C GLN A 377 22.54 0.04 -0.27
N LEU A 378 21.45 0.40 0.42
CA LEU A 378 20.51 -0.55 1.02
C LEU A 378 19.86 -1.45 -0.01
N ALA A 379 19.44 -0.91 -1.17
CA ALA A 379 18.89 -1.72 -2.25
C ALA A 379 19.90 -2.75 -2.77
N ALA A 380 21.18 -2.40 -2.84
CA ALA A 380 22.24 -3.33 -3.23
C ALA A 380 22.52 -4.39 -2.15
N GLU A 381 22.48 -4.01 -0.86
CA GLU A 381 22.56 -4.96 0.25
C GLU A 381 21.38 -5.94 0.24
N ALA A 382 20.16 -5.43 0.04
CA ALA A 382 18.96 -6.23 -0.07
C ALA A 382 19.09 -7.29 -1.17
N ARG A 383 19.55 -6.92 -2.38
CA ARG A 383 19.81 -7.87 -3.48
C ARG A 383 20.83 -8.94 -3.08
N ARG A 384 21.97 -8.53 -2.52
CA ARG A 384 23.04 -9.45 -2.09
C ARG A 384 22.61 -10.50 -1.07
N LEU A 385 21.55 -10.24 -0.28
CA LEU A 385 21.02 -11.25 0.65
C LEU A 385 20.47 -12.50 -0.04
N THR A 386 20.08 -12.41 -1.32
CA THR A 386 19.60 -13.58 -2.08
C THR A 386 20.53 -14.01 -3.18
N ASP A 387 21.43 -13.13 -3.63
CA ASP A 387 22.41 -13.46 -4.66
C ASP A 387 23.32 -14.57 -4.15
N GLY A 388 23.28 -15.74 -4.80
CA GLY A 388 24.06 -16.90 -4.37
C GLY A 388 23.66 -17.45 -3.00
N LEU A 389 22.44 -17.17 -2.52
CA LEU A 389 21.93 -17.71 -1.27
C LEU A 389 21.88 -19.24 -1.33
N GLU A 390 22.68 -19.90 -0.50
CA GLU A 390 22.65 -21.35 -0.33
C GLU A 390 21.70 -21.73 0.81
N LEU A 391 20.70 -22.56 0.49
CA LEU A 391 19.73 -23.08 1.46
C LEU A 391 19.58 -24.58 1.27
N ALA A 392 19.66 -25.33 2.37
CA ALA A 392 19.35 -26.75 2.33
C ALA A 392 17.87 -26.95 1.96
N GLU A 393 17.60 -27.96 1.13
CA GLU A 393 16.22 -28.25 0.71
C GLU A 393 15.29 -28.51 1.91
N ALA A 394 15.79 -29.19 2.94
CA ALA A 394 15.04 -29.48 4.16
C ALA A 394 14.60 -28.18 4.88
N ASP A 395 15.48 -27.20 5.02
CA ASP A 395 15.17 -25.92 5.69
C ASP A 395 14.13 -25.13 4.89
N ARG A 396 14.28 -25.10 3.56
CA ARG A 396 13.34 -24.44 2.66
C ARG A 396 11.94 -25.07 2.73
N LEU A 397 11.86 -26.40 2.72
CA LEU A 397 10.59 -27.10 2.82
C LEU A 397 9.95 -26.91 4.21
N ALA A 398 10.74 -26.93 5.28
CA ALA A 398 10.25 -26.67 6.64
C ALA A 398 9.67 -25.25 6.79
N GLN A 399 10.30 -24.24 6.16
CA GLN A 399 9.74 -22.88 6.12
C GLN A 399 8.44 -22.82 5.31
N LEU A 400 8.37 -23.51 4.17
CA LEU A 400 7.12 -23.62 3.39
C LEU A 400 6.01 -24.34 4.16
N ASP A 401 6.34 -25.31 5.02
CA ASP A 401 5.34 -26.00 5.86
C ASP A 401 4.74 -25.05 6.90
N ARG A 402 5.57 -24.22 7.55
CA ARG A 402 5.08 -23.18 8.48
C ARG A 402 4.22 -22.13 7.78
N LEU A 403 4.68 -21.64 6.63
CA LEU A 403 3.92 -20.69 5.80
C LEU A 403 2.59 -21.29 5.32
N ALA A 404 2.58 -22.57 4.94
CA ALA A 404 1.35 -23.25 4.51
C ALA A 404 0.32 -23.36 5.65
N ALA A 405 0.77 -23.67 6.87
CA ALA A 405 -0.09 -23.71 8.05
C ALA A 405 -0.72 -22.34 8.34
N GLN A 406 0.09 -21.27 8.33
CA GLN A 406 -0.40 -19.91 8.54
C GLN A 406 -1.33 -19.44 7.41
N ALA A 407 -1.03 -19.78 6.16
CA ALA A 407 -1.87 -19.44 5.01
C ALA A 407 -3.26 -20.10 5.09
N ALA A 408 -3.32 -21.35 5.57
CA ALA A 408 -4.59 -22.05 5.79
C ALA A 408 -5.43 -21.39 6.91
N GLU A 409 -4.79 -20.98 8.00
CA GLU A 409 -5.45 -20.28 9.11
C GLU A 409 -6.00 -18.91 8.66
N VAL A 410 -5.20 -18.13 7.94
CA VAL A 410 -5.63 -16.87 7.33
C VAL A 410 -6.84 -17.07 6.43
N LEU A 411 -6.82 -18.07 5.54
CA LEU A 411 -7.94 -18.34 4.64
C LEU A 411 -9.24 -18.64 5.39
N ALA A 412 -9.16 -19.37 6.50
CA ALA A 412 -10.33 -19.66 7.34
C ALA A 412 -10.91 -18.38 7.95
N VAL A 413 -10.07 -17.57 8.60
CA VAL A 413 -10.50 -16.32 9.26
C VAL A 413 -11.02 -15.30 8.24
N GLU A 414 -10.39 -15.17 7.07
CA GLU A 414 -10.83 -14.27 6.00
C GLU A 414 -12.21 -14.67 5.44
N ARG A 415 -12.48 -15.98 5.32
CA ARG A 415 -13.81 -16.47 4.90
C ARG A 415 -14.87 -16.11 5.93
N GLU A 416 -14.61 -16.36 7.22
CA GLU A 416 -15.54 -16.02 8.29
C GLU A 416 -15.82 -14.51 8.34
N ALA A 417 -14.78 -13.69 8.30
CA ALA A 417 -14.90 -12.23 8.29
C ALA A 417 -15.71 -11.72 7.08
N CYS A 418 -15.48 -12.31 5.90
CA CYS A 418 -16.22 -11.98 4.69
C CYS A 418 -17.70 -12.42 4.78
N THR A 419 -17.99 -13.58 5.37
CA THR A 419 -19.38 -14.00 5.63
C THR A 419 -20.12 -13.03 6.55
N THR A 420 -19.48 -12.53 7.61
CA THR A 420 -20.07 -11.49 8.46
C THR A 420 -20.41 -10.23 7.65
N LEU A 421 -19.48 -9.76 6.78
CA LEU A 421 -19.73 -8.60 5.92
C LEU A 421 -20.86 -8.84 4.90
N GLN A 422 -20.95 -10.03 4.32
CA GLN A 422 -22.04 -10.39 3.40
C GLN A 422 -23.40 -10.27 4.08
N GLY A 423 -23.50 -10.68 5.35
CA GLY A 423 -24.73 -10.52 6.14
C GLY A 423 -25.13 -9.07 6.41
N VAL A 424 -24.17 -8.13 6.39
CA VAL A 424 -24.46 -6.68 6.46
C VAL A 424 -24.90 -6.13 5.11
N VAL A 425 -24.19 -6.46 4.03
CA VAL A 425 -24.45 -5.93 2.68
C VAL A 425 -25.75 -6.49 2.07
N GLY A 426 -26.15 -7.70 2.44
CA GLY A 426 -27.38 -8.34 1.94
C GLY A 426 -28.68 -7.92 2.63
N ARG A 427 -28.60 -7.09 3.68
CA ARG A 427 -29.74 -6.46 4.36
C ARG A 427 -30.03 -5.10 3.74
#